data_AF-S4PQT8-F1
#
_entry.id   AF-S4PQT8-F1
#
_cell.length_a   1.000
_cell.length_b   1.000
_cell.length_c   1.000
_cell.angle_alpha   90.00
_cell.angle_beta   90.00
_cell.angle_gamma   90.00
#
_symmetry.space_group_name_H-M   'P 1'
#
loop_
_entity.id
_entity.type
_entity.pdbx_description
1 polymer ?
#
loop_
_entity_poly.entity_id
_entity_poly.type
_entity_poly.pdbx_seq_one_letter_code
_entity_poly.pdbx_strand_id
1 'polypeptide(L)'
;PNGYGRSILTVPWIELGGSVCIECIQTGHKANVEFLTKPFYGGKKHRVTCEIFAGNDKKPYYAAQGEWNTRMEGRWTESGRSEVLFDVTSMKPRRKRVA
;
A
#
# COMPACT_ATOMS: atom_id res chain seq x y z
N PRO A 1 -1.66 3.82 8.84
CA PRO A 1 -0.53 2.95 9.23
C PRO A 1 0.28 3.62 10.35
N ASN A 2 1.16 2.88 11.00
CA ASN A 2 2.09 3.43 11.97
C ASN A 2 3.36 3.93 11.26
N GLY A 3 3.98 4.98 11.81
CA GLY A 3 5.27 5.49 11.35
C GLY A 3 6.36 5.22 12.38
N TYR A 4 7.45 4.58 11.96
CA TYR A 4 8.59 4.24 12.78
C TYR A 4 9.82 5.03 12.33
N GLY A 5 10.44 5.78 13.26
CA GLY A 5 11.75 6.36 13.05
C GLY A 5 12.82 5.27 13.15
N ARG A 6 13.62 5.09 12.09
CA ARG A 6 14.74 4.14 12.05
C ARG A 6 16.06 4.88 12.02
N SER A 7 17.14 4.18 12.39
CA SER A 7 18.51 4.68 12.28
C SER A 7 18.78 5.99 13.03
N ILE A 8 18.27 6.09 14.27
CA ILE A 8 18.36 7.32 15.10
C ILE A 8 19.81 7.73 15.42
N LEU A 9 20.76 6.80 15.40
CA LEU A 9 22.18 7.07 15.65
C LEU A 9 22.99 7.26 14.36
N THR A 10 22.37 7.08 13.18
CA THR A 10 23.02 7.23 11.88
C THR A 10 22.20 8.15 10.97
N VAL A 11 21.90 7.77 9.73
CA VAL A 11 21.04 8.56 8.83
C VAL A 11 19.59 8.17 9.09
N PRO A 12 18.78 9.05 9.71
CA PRO A 12 17.42 8.71 10.07
C PRO A 12 16.53 8.57 8.84
N TRP A 13 15.55 7.67 8.91
CA TRP A 13 14.53 7.51 7.87
C TRP A 13 13.22 6.98 8.46
N ILE A 14 12.13 7.17 7.72
CA ILE A 14 10.78 6.75 8.13
C ILE A 14 10.44 5.42 7.50
N GLU A 15 9.95 4.50 8.32
CA GLU A 15 9.35 3.26 7.89
C GLU A 15 7.87 3.23 8.26
N LEU A 16 7.01 2.90 7.29
CA LEU A 16 5.59 2.68 7.56
C LEU A 16 5.35 1.19 7.84
N GLY A 17 4.50 0.91 8.81
CA GLY A 17 4.17 -0.47 9.20
C GLY A 17 2.72 -0.65 9.67
N GLY A 18 2.24 -1.88 9.56
CA GLY A 18 0.96 -2.35 10.09
C GLY A 18 -0.22 -2.21 9.13
N SER A 19 -1.34 -2.77 9.56
CA SER A 19 -2.57 -2.87 8.78
C SER A 19 -3.39 -1.58 8.78
N VAL A 20 -4.02 -1.31 7.65
CA VAL A 20 -4.99 -0.22 7.44
C VAL A 20 -6.20 -0.81 6.72
N CYS A 21 -7.38 -0.48 7.20
CA CYS A 21 -8.63 -0.82 6.53
C CYS A 21 -9.28 0.46 5.99
N ILE A 22 -9.59 0.46 4.70
CA ILE A 22 -10.41 1.50 4.06
C ILE A 22 -11.72 0.84 3.68
N GLU A 23 -12.83 1.34 4.21
CA GLU A 23 -14.15 0.74 4.02
C GLU A 23 -15.16 1.77 3.53
N CYS A 24 -15.92 1.41 2.50
CA CYS A 24 -17.10 2.13 2.07
C CYS A 24 -18.34 1.41 2.59
N ILE A 25 -18.93 1.93 3.66
CA ILE A 25 -20.11 1.33 4.31
C ILE A 25 -21.29 1.23 3.34
N GLN A 26 -21.47 2.24 2.47
CA GLN A 26 -22.60 2.28 1.54
C GLN A 26 -22.57 1.16 0.50
N THR A 27 -21.39 0.84 -0.04
CA THR A 27 -21.23 -0.21 -1.07
C THR A 27 -20.70 -1.53 -0.52
N GLY A 28 -20.36 -1.56 0.77
CA GLY A 28 -19.70 -2.69 1.43
C GLY A 28 -18.30 -3.00 0.90
N HIS A 29 -17.70 -2.14 0.08
CA HIS A 29 -16.35 -2.39 -0.45
C HIS A 29 -15.30 -2.13 0.62
N LYS A 30 -14.32 -3.02 0.70
CA LYS A 30 -13.28 -2.96 1.74
C LYS A 30 -11.90 -3.21 1.12
N ALA A 31 -10.94 -2.35 1.42
CA ALA A 31 -9.55 -2.54 1.09
C ALA A 31 -8.72 -2.75 2.37
N ASN A 32 -8.10 -3.91 2.47
CA ASN A 32 -7.13 -4.21 3.52
C ASN A 32 -5.73 -3.94 2.98
N VAL A 33 -5.04 -2.94 3.53
CA VAL A 33 -3.71 -2.52 3.13
C VAL A 33 -2.73 -2.85 4.26
N GLU A 34 -1.67 -3.60 3.95
CA GLU A 34 -0.62 -3.95 4.90
C GLU A 34 0.68 -3.25 4.52
N PHE A 35 1.21 -2.43 5.43
CA PHE A 35 2.54 -1.83 5.29
C PHE A 35 3.57 -2.73 5.95
N LEU A 36 4.48 -3.28 5.15
CA LEU A 36 5.44 -4.29 5.60
C LEU A 36 6.73 -3.59 6.04
N THR A 37 7.04 -3.68 7.33
CA THR A 37 8.33 -3.25 7.85
C THR A 37 9.44 -4.16 7.35
N LYS A 38 10.62 -3.59 7.07
CA LYS A 38 11.78 -4.35 6.65
C LYS A 38 12.20 -5.34 7.77
N PRO A 39 12.35 -6.63 7.48
CA PRO A 39 12.87 -7.60 8.42
C PRO A 39 14.29 -7.25 8.88
N PHE A 40 14.69 -7.77 10.06
CA PHE A 40 16.04 -7.61 10.58
C PHE A 40 17.10 -8.13 9.59
N TYR A 41 16.83 -9.27 8.95
CA TYR A 41 17.72 -9.89 7.96
C TYR A 41 17.16 -9.71 6.55
N GLY A 42 17.90 -8.99 5.70
CA GLY A 42 17.51 -8.78 4.30
C GLY A 42 16.20 -8.01 4.12
N GLY A 43 15.60 -8.15 2.94
CA GLY A 43 14.31 -7.55 2.59
C GLY A 43 14.38 -6.13 1.99
N LYS A 44 13.33 -5.80 1.23
CA LYS A 44 13.13 -4.47 0.64
C LYS A 44 12.38 -3.56 1.61
N LYS A 45 12.75 -2.27 1.62
CA LYS A 45 12.03 -1.23 2.37
C LYS A 45 10.70 -0.91 1.68
N HIS A 46 9.80 -0.26 2.41
CA HIS A 46 8.60 0.39 1.85
C HIS A 46 7.60 -0.54 1.16
N ARG A 47 7.67 -1.84 1.42
CA ARG A 47 6.75 -2.81 0.84
C ARG A 47 5.32 -2.58 1.34
N VAL A 48 4.37 -2.73 0.43
CA VAL A 48 2.94 -2.64 0.71
C VAL A 48 2.21 -3.73 -0.06
N THR A 49 1.20 -4.33 0.57
CA THR A 49 0.23 -5.21 -0.07
C THR A 49 -1.18 -4.71 0.18
N CYS A 50 -2.09 -4.95 -0.75
CA CYS A 50 -3.47 -4.52 -0.67
C CYS A 50 -4.37 -5.61 -1.25
N GLU A 51 -5.48 -5.89 -0.57
CA GLU A 51 -6.54 -6.78 -1.04
C GLU A 51 -7.87 -6.04 -0.96
N ILE A 52 -8.66 -6.09 -2.03
CA ILE A 52 -9.94 -5.40 -2.13
C ILE A 52 -11.08 -6.42 -2.29
N PHE A 53 -12.09 -6.25 -1.45
CA PHE A 53 -13.25 -7.13 -1.28
C PHE A 53 -14.53 -6.37 -1.59
N ALA A 54 -15.53 -7.08 -2.11
CA ALA A 54 -16.87 -6.55 -2.34
C ALA A 54 -17.83 -7.13 -1.30
N GLY A 55 -18.56 -6.26 -0.59
CA GLY A 55 -19.51 -6.69 0.44
C GLY A 55 -18.86 -7.57 1.51
N ASN A 56 -19.47 -8.73 1.74
CA ASN A 56 -19.01 -9.71 2.73
C ASN A 56 -18.19 -10.86 2.14
N ASP A 57 -17.71 -10.72 0.91
CA ASP A 57 -16.93 -11.77 0.26
C ASP A 57 -15.59 -11.99 0.95
N LYS A 58 -15.23 -13.26 1.14
CA LYS A 58 -13.94 -13.66 1.73
C LYS A 58 -12.79 -13.64 0.73
N LYS A 59 -13.09 -13.63 -0.57
CA LYS A 59 -12.08 -13.63 -1.63
C LYS A 59 -11.95 -12.22 -2.19
N PRO A 60 -10.72 -11.69 -2.32
CA PRO A 60 -10.55 -10.38 -2.94
C PRO A 60 -10.79 -10.48 -4.44
N TYR A 61 -11.44 -9.47 -5.01
CA TYR A 61 -11.61 -9.35 -6.46
C TYR A 61 -10.41 -8.64 -7.12
N TYR A 62 -9.63 -7.91 -6.32
CA TYR A 62 -8.42 -7.22 -6.74
C TYR A 62 -7.35 -7.32 -5.66
N ALA A 63 -6.11 -7.57 -6.06
CA ALA A 63 -4.95 -7.53 -5.18
C ALA A 63 -3.87 -6.65 -5.80
N ALA A 64 -3.15 -5.91 -4.97
CA ALA A 64 -2.02 -5.10 -5.41
C ALA A 64 -0.85 -5.21 -4.44
N GLN A 65 0.37 -5.11 -4.97
CA GLN A 65 1.59 -5.19 -4.20
C GLN A 65 2.72 -4.38 -4.83
N GLY A 66 3.64 -3.93 -4.01
CA GLY A 66 4.81 -3.20 -4.48
C GLY A 66 5.41 -2.35 -3.36
N GLU A 67 5.86 -1.17 -3.73
CA GLU A 67 6.52 -0.21 -2.85
C GLU A 67 5.74 1.11 -2.87
N TRP A 68 5.34 1.62 -1.70
CA TRP A 68 4.47 2.79 -1.62
C TRP A 68 5.13 4.09 -2.11
N ASN A 69 6.46 4.12 -2.15
CA ASN A 69 7.26 5.27 -2.55
C ASN A 69 7.80 5.18 -3.99
N THR A 70 7.58 4.08 -4.70
CA THR A 70 8.07 3.89 -6.08
C THR A 70 6.95 3.42 -6.99
N ARG A 71 6.65 2.11 -7.02
CA ARG A 71 5.69 1.52 -7.95
C ARG A 71 4.89 0.41 -7.28
N MET A 72 3.62 0.33 -7.64
CA MET A 72 2.70 -0.72 -7.19
C MET A 72 2.01 -1.34 -8.39
N GLU A 73 1.92 -2.67 -8.39
CA GLU A 73 1.27 -3.45 -9.43
C GLU A 73 0.02 -4.11 -8.87
N GLY A 74 -1.03 -4.11 -9.67
CA GLY A 74 -2.31 -4.71 -9.32
C GLY A 74 -2.66 -5.86 -10.23
N ARG A 75 -3.56 -6.72 -9.75
CA ARG A 75 -4.06 -7.88 -10.47
C ARG A 75 -5.53 -8.12 -10.16
N TRP A 76 -6.33 -8.28 -11.22
CA TRP A 76 -7.72 -8.68 -11.13
C TRP A 76 -7.82 -10.19 -10.94
N THR A 77 -8.57 -10.64 -9.93
CA THR A 77 -8.68 -12.07 -9.60
C THR A 77 -9.40 -12.86 -10.69
N GLU A 78 -10.49 -12.30 -11.24
CA GLU A 78 -11.34 -12.98 -12.22
C GLU A 78 -10.66 -13.14 -13.59
N SER A 79 -10.10 -12.05 -14.13
CA SER A 79 -9.46 -12.06 -15.45
C SER A 79 -7.99 -12.46 -15.41
N GLY A 80 -7.38 -12.47 -14.22
CA GLY A 80 -5.94 -12.65 -14.04
C GLY A 80 -5.08 -11.50 -14.58
N ARG A 81 -5.68 -10.46 -15.16
CA ARG A 81 -5.01 -9.30 -15.77
C ARG A 81 -4.21 -8.53 -14.72
N SER A 82 -2.95 -8.26 -15.03
CA SER A 82 -2.09 -7.40 -14.24
C SER A 82 -1.98 -6.00 -14.85
N GLU A 83 -1.75 -5.00 -14.00
CA GLU A 83 -1.55 -3.62 -14.41
C GLU A 83 -0.65 -2.86 -13.44
N VAL A 84 -0.11 -1.72 -13.88
CA VAL A 84 0.56 -0.77 -12.99
C VAL A 84 -0.52 0.08 -12.33
N LEU A 85 -0.71 -0.09 -11.02
CA LEU A 85 -1.68 0.68 -10.25
C LEU A 85 -1.21 2.13 -10.10
N PHE A 86 0.06 2.32 -9.73
CA PHE A 86 0.71 3.62 -9.75
C PHE A 86 2.22 3.50 -9.90
N ASP A 87 2.84 4.55 -10.43
CA ASP A 87 4.29 4.77 -10.44
C ASP A 87 4.58 6.21 -10.01
N VAL A 88 5.00 6.37 -8.75
CA VAL A 88 5.29 7.66 -8.12
C VAL A 88 6.44 8.38 -8.84
N THR A 89 7.36 7.66 -9.48
CA THR A 89 8.49 8.29 -10.20
C THR A 89 8.03 9.09 -11.42
N SER A 90 6.85 8.75 -11.95
CA SER A 90 6.21 9.46 -13.06
C SER A 90 5.24 10.57 -12.62
N MET A 91 4.94 10.66 -11.32
CA MET A 91 3.91 11.57 -10.79
C MET A 91 4.51 12.91 -10.34
N LYS A 92 3.82 14.01 -10.67
CA LYS A 92 4.21 15.35 -10.19
C LYS A 92 3.58 15.63 -8.83
N PRO A 93 4.37 15.96 -7.79
CA PRO A 93 3.83 16.38 -6.50
C PRO A 93 2.94 17.61 -6.66
N ARG A 94 1.75 17.59 -6.04
CA ARG A 94 0.85 18.74 -5.98
C ARG A 94 0.84 19.29 -4.56
N ARG A 95 1.08 20.60 -4.43
CA ARG A 95 1.01 21.28 -3.13
C ARG A 95 -0.44 21.34 -2.67
N LYS A 96 -0.66 21.14 -1.36
CA LYS A 96 -1.96 21.36 -0.72
C LYS A 96 -2.40 22.80 -0.99
N ARG A 97 -3.60 23.00 -1.53
CA ARG A 97 -4.25 24.31 -1.52
C ARG A 97 -4.83 24.51 -0.13
N VAL A 98 -4.29 25.47 0.59
CA VAL A 98 -4.83 25.92 1.87
C VAL A 98 -5.61 27.19 1.56
N ALA A 99 -6.91 27.17 1.86
CA ALA A 99 -7.74 28.37 1.87
C ALA A 99 -7.61 29.05 3.23
#